data_AF-A0A6L2L176-F1
#
_entry.id   AF-A0A6L2L176-F1
#
_cell.length_a   1.000
_cell.length_b   1.000
_cell.length_c   1.000
_cell.angle_alpha   90.00
_cell.angle_beta   90.00
_cell.angle_gamma   90.00
#
_symmetry.space_group_name_H-M   'P 1'
#
loop_
_entity.id
_entity.type
_entity.pdbx_description
1 polymer ?
#
loop_
_entity_poly.entity_id
_entity_poly.type
_entity_poly.pdbx_seq_one_letter_code
_entity_poly.pdbx_strand_id
1 'polypeptide(L)'
;MMGFMMWMAGSTVHLFSIGITFSALWQPLSALQGVGKIFAPYKDSKVDLLAPKLLFIALNLGGMLLGVWKLNTLGLLPTHASDWVSSLAPAREVEFSGGGIAL
;
A
#
# COMPACT_ATOMS: atom_id res chain seq x y z
N MET A 1 -18.30 1.93 0.53
CA MET A 1 -17.86 3.31 0.21
C MET A 1 -16.39 3.40 -0.18
N MET A 2 -15.45 2.78 0.55
CA MET A 2 -14.01 2.86 0.25
C MET A 2 -13.64 2.45 -1.18
N GLY A 3 -14.17 1.34 -1.70
CA GLY A 3 -13.86 0.86 -3.05
C GLY A 3 -14.26 1.85 -4.16
N PHE A 4 -15.36 2.58 -3.97
CA PHE A 4 -15.80 3.62 -4.91
C PHE A 4 -14.86 4.83 -4.89
N MET A 5 -14.45 5.28 -3.71
CA MET A 5 -13.46 6.35 -3.57
C MET A 5 -12.10 5.96 -4.18
N MET A 6 -11.68 4.70 -3.99
CA MET A 6 -10.43 4.16 -4.55
C MET A 6 -10.47 4.04 -6.08
N TRP A 7 -11.66 3.83 -6.66
CA TRP A 7 -11.88 3.85 -8.11
C TRP A 7 -11.84 5.28 -8.67
N MET A 8 -12.54 6.22 -8.01
CA MET A 8 -12.55 7.64 -8.39
C MET A 8 -11.18 8.32 -8.25
N ALA A 9 -10.31 7.82 -7.38
CA ALA A 9 -8.96 8.35 -7.17
C ALA A 9 -8.03 8.20 -8.41
N GLY A 10 -8.43 7.44 -9.44
CA GLY A 10 -7.69 7.32 -10.70
C GLY A 10 -6.32 6.66 -10.54
N SER A 11 -5.48 6.75 -11.57
CA SER A 11 -4.09 6.27 -11.60
C SER A 11 -3.05 7.39 -11.37
N THR A 12 -3.52 8.63 -11.17
CA THR A 12 -2.67 9.79 -10.95
C THR A 12 -2.38 9.99 -9.46
N VAL A 13 -1.12 10.28 -9.13
CA VAL A 13 -0.68 10.53 -7.76
C VAL A 13 -1.08 11.94 -7.34
N HIS A 14 -2.20 12.05 -6.62
CA HIS A 14 -2.64 13.27 -5.94
C HIS A 14 -2.55 13.10 -4.43
N LEU A 15 -2.31 14.18 -3.68
CA LEU A 15 -2.32 14.19 -2.20
C LEU A 15 -3.55 13.50 -1.61
N PHE A 16 -4.72 13.73 -2.20
CA PHE A 16 -5.98 13.09 -1.79
C PHE A 16 -6.03 11.59 -2.12
N SER A 17 -5.48 11.18 -3.27
CA SER A 17 -5.42 9.77 -3.69
C SER A 17 -4.52 8.94 -2.75
N ILE A 18 -3.40 9.52 -2.30
CA ILE A 18 -2.48 8.89 -1.33
C ILE A 18 -3.19 8.69 0.01
N GLY A 19 -3.84 9.72 0.55
CA GLY A 19 -4.54 9.65 1.83
C GLY A 19 -5.70 8.64 1.85
N ILE A 20 -6.47 8.57 0.74
CA ILE A 20 -7.56 7.60 0.58
C ILE A 20 -6.99 6.18 0.50
N THR A 21 -5.92 5.96 -0.26
CA THR A 21 -5.31 4.63 -0.42
C THR A 21 -4.69 4.14 0.90
N PHE A 22 -4.07 5.03 1.67
CA PHE A 22 -3.55 4.70 3.00
C PHE A 22 -4.68 4.34 3.97
N SER A 23 -5.77 5.11 3.97
CA SER A 23 -6.95 4.81 4.78
C SER A 23 -7.61 3.48 4.37
N ALA A 24 -7.57 3.14 3.07
CA ALA A 24 -8.04 1.87 2.52
C ALA A 24 -7.23 0.67 2.96
N LEU A 25 -5.95 0.85 3.28
CA LEU A 25 -5.10 -0.17 3.89
C LEU A 25 -5.25 -0.23 5.41
N TRP A 26 -5.40 0.92 6.05
CA TRP A 26 -5.46 1.00 7.51
C TRP A 26 -6.77 0.45 8.10
N GLN A 27 -7.91 0.67 7.44
CA GLN A 27 -9.20 0.16 7.88
C GLN A 27 -9.25 -1.37 8.01
N PRO A 28 -8.88 -2.17 6.99
CA PRO A 28 -8.88 -3.63 7.11
C PRO A 28 -7.85 -4.11 8.15
N LEU A 29 -6.72 -3.43 8.30
CA LEU A 29 -5.74 -3.75 9.35
C LEU A 29 -6.32 -3.56 10.76
N SER A 30 -6.98 -2.42 10.99
CA SER A 30 -7.67 -2.12 12.26
C SER A 30 -8.82 -3.09 12.52
N ALA A 31 -9.58 -3.45 11.48
CA ALA A 31 -10.64 -4.44 11.56
C ALA A 31 -10.12 -5.84 11.96
N LEU A 32 -8.98 -6.27 11.41
CA LEU A 32 -8.32 -7.54 11.76
C LEU A 32 -7.85 -7.57 13.22
N GLN A 33 -7.30 -6.46 13.73
CA GLN A 33 -6.93 -6.35 15.15
C GLN A 33 -8.16 -6.33 16.07
N GLY A 34 -9.28 -5.78 15.57
CA GLY A 34 -10.54 -5.65 16.30
C GLY A 34 -11.45 -6.88 16.26
N VAL A 35 -11.12 -7.96 15.53
CA VAL A 35 -11.98 -9.15 15.34
C VAL A 35 -12.50 -9.69 16.67
N GLY A 36 -11.63 -9.79 17.68
CA GLY A 36 -12.03 -10.32 19.00
C GLY A 36 -13.11 -9.49 19.69
N LYS A 37 -13.07 -8.16 19.54
CA LYS A 37 -14.06 -7.25 20.12
C LYS A 37 -15.36 -7.22 19.30
N ILE A 38 -15.26 -7.31 17.98
CA ILE A 38 -16.42 -7.32 17.07
C ILE A 38 -17.26 -8.58 17.29
N PHE A 39 -16.63 -9.72 17.50
CA PHE A 39 -17.32 -11.00 17.72
C PHE A 39 -17.62 -11.32 19.20
N ALA A 40 -17.15 -10.50 20.15
CA ALA A 40 -17.42 -10.69 21.58
C ALA A 40 -18.93 -10.72 21.96
N PRO A 41 -19.79 -9.82 21.46
CA PRO A 41 -21.21 -9.83 21.81
C PRO A 41 -22.01 -10.97 21.15
N TYR A 42 -21.46 -11.62 20.13
CA TYR A 42 -22.15 -12.70 19.40
C TYR A 42 -21.78 -14.09 19.90
N LYS A 43 -20.95 -14.18 20.94
CA LYS A 43 -20.41 -15.42 21.48
C LYS A 43 -21.49 -16.16 22.28
N ASP A 44 -22.32 -16.92 21.58
CA ASP A 44 -23.39 -17.74 22.16
C ASP A 44 -23.06 -19.23 22.01
N SER A 45 -23.44 -20.06 22.99
CA SER A 45 -23.05 -21.49 23.05
C SER A 45 -23.72 -22.37 21.99
N LYS A 46 -24.65 -21.81 21.21
CA LYS A 46 -25.45 -22.54 20.21
C LYS A 46 -25.07 -22.27 18.75
N VAL A 47 -24.22 -21.28 18.47
CA VAL A 47 -23.96 -20.82 17.09
C VAL A 47 -22.48 -20.85 16.79
N ASP A 48 -22.10 -21.52 15.70
CA ASP A 48 -20.70 -21.55 15.24
C ASP A 48 -20.27 -20.21 14.66
N LEU A 49 -19.48 -19.45 15.42
CA LEU A 49 -18.90 -18.18 14.98
C LEU A 49 -17.64 -18.34 14.13
N LEU A 50 -17.12 -19.56 13.97
CA LEU A 50 -15.88 -19.82 13.24
C LEU A 50 -15.96 -19.45 11.76
N ALA A 51 -17.03 -19.88 11.07
CA ALA A 51 -17.20 -19.58 9.64
C ALA A 51 -17.37 -18.06 9.36
N PRO A 52 -18.22 -17.31 10.08
CA PRO A 52 -18.30 -15.85 9.94
C PRO A 52 -16.99 -15.14 10.26
N LYS A 53 -16.25 -15.61 11.27
CA LYS A 53 -14.95 -15.03 11.65
C LYS A 53 -13.89 -15.24 10.57
N LEU A 54 -13.82 -16.43 9.99
CA LEU A 54 -12.91 -16.73 8.87
C LEU A 54 -13.27 -15.92 7.63
N LEU A 55 -14.56 -15.82 7.31
CA LEU A 55 -15.02 -15.01 6.18
C LEU A 55 -14.67 -13.52 6.37
N PHE A 56 -14.87 -12.99 7.58
CA PHE A 56 -14.49 -11.62 7.91
C PHE A 56 -13.00 -11.37 7.73
N ILE A 57 -12.15 -12.29 8.20
CA ILE A 57 -10.70 -12.20 8.02
C ILE A 57 -10.35 -12.25 6.53
N ALA A 58 -10.91 -13.20 5.78
CA ALA A 58 -10.66 -13.36 4.34
C ALA A 58 -11.04 -12.10 3.54
N LEU A 59 -12.19 -11.50 3.83
CA LEU A 59 -12.65 -10.28 3.16
C LEU A 59 -11.76 -9.07 3.49
N ASN A 60 -11.32 -8.91 4.74
CA ASN A 60 -10.40 -7.83 5.12
C ASN A 60 -9.01 -8.02 4.50
N LEU A 61 -8.51 -9.27 4.40
CA LEU A 61 -7.27 -9.57 3.69
C LEU A 61 -7.40 -9.28 2.18
N GLY A 62 -8.52 -9.64 1.56
CA GLY A 62 -8.80 -9.29 0.17
C GLY A 62 -8.81 -7.77 -0.06
N GLY A 63 -9.44 -7.01 0.83
CA GLY A 63 -9.43 -5.55 0.78
C GLY A 63 -8.02 -4.95 0.95
N MET A 64 -7.21 -5.54 1.84
CA MET A 64 -5.82 -5.13 2.04
C MET A 64 -4.97 -5.38 0.79
N LEU A 65 -5.11 -6.56 0.16
CA LEU A 65 -4.41 -6.89 -1.10
C LEU A 65 -4.76 -5.91 -2.22
N LEU A 66 -6.03 -5.53 -2.35
CA LEU A 66 -6.46 -4.52 -3.33
C LEU A 66 -5.85 -3.14 -3.05
N GLY A 67 -5.70 -2.75 -1.79
CA GLY A 67 -5.03 -1.51 -1.41
C GLY A 67 -3.53 -1.54 -1.76
N VAL A 68 -2.85 -2.68 -1.55
CA VAL A 68 -1.43 -2.85 -1.90
C VAL A 68 -1.25 -2.80 -3.41
N TRP A 69 -2.13 -3.45 -4.16
CA TRP A 69 -2.15 -3.35 -5.62
C TRP A 69 -2.33 -1.90 -6.08
N LYS A 70 -3.23 -1.14 -5.45
CA LYS A 70 -3.41 0.28 -5.76
C LYS A 70 -2.13 1.10 -5.49
N LEU A 71 -1.45 0.88 -4.36
CA LEU A 71 -0.17 1.54 -4.07
C LEU A 71 0.89 1.23 -5.12
N ASN A 72 0.93 -0.01 -5.61
CA ASN A 72 1.82 -0.39 -6.71
C ASN A 72 1.46 0.36 -8.00
N THR A 73 0.17 0.44 -8.37
CA THR A 73 -0.26 1.20 -9.57
C THR A 73 0.00 2.70 -9.48
N LEU A 74 0.07 3.26 -8.28
CA LEU A 74 0.41 4.66 -8.04
C LEU A 74 1.93 4.89 -8.03
N GLY A 75 2.77 3.85 -8.13
CA GLY A 75 4.22 3.97 -8.08
C GLY A 75 4.77 4.40 -6.71
N LEU A 76 4.00 4.19 -5.64
CA LEU A 76 4.41 4.57 -4.28
C LEU A 76 5.24 3.49 -3.58
N LEU A 77 5.25 2.27 -4.13
CA LEU A 77 6.07 1.19 -3.60
C LEU A 77 7.46 1.24 -4.23
N PRO A 78 8.54 1.17 -3.42
CA PRO A 78 9.93 1.21 -3.89
C PRO A 78 10.32 -0.10 -4.59
N THR A 79 9.71 -0.36 -5.73
CA THR A 79 9.75 -1.62 -6.48
C THR A 79 10.59 -1.52 -7.74
N HIS A 80 10.84 -0.30 -8.23
CA HIS A 80 11.65 -0.06 -9.42
C HIS A 80 13.07 0.34 -9.02
N ALA A 81 14.05 -0.04 -9.85
CA ALA A 81 15.45 0.36 -9.66
C ALA A 81 15.64 1.88 -9.64
N SER A 82 14.76 2.63 -10.32
CA SER A 82 14.70 4.10 -10.27
C SER A 82 14.44 4.63 -8.87
N ASP A 83 13.69 3.91 -8.03
CA ASP A 83 13.38 4.32 -6.65
C ASP A 83 14.64 4.30 -5.77
N TRP A 84 15.66 3.57 -6.20
CA TRP A 84 16.93 3.39 -5.52
C TRP A 84 18.08 4.12 -6.23
N VAL A 85 17.83 4.87 -7.30
CA VAL A 85 18.90 5.52 -8.09
C VAL A 85 19.78 6.45 -7.23
N SER A 86 19.20 7.03 -6.18
CA SER A 86 19.90 7.90 -5.22
C SER A 86 20.88 7.15 -4.30
N SER A 87 20.76 5.82 -4.17
CA SER A 87 21.68 5.00 -3.37
C SER A 87 22.83 4.42 -4.18
N LEU A 88 22.78 4.52 -5.52
CA LEU A 88 23.90 4.11 -6.36
C LEU A 88 25.06 5.10 -6.21
N ALA A 89 26.29 4.56 -6.17
CA ALA A 89 27.49 5.38 -6.24
C ALA A 89 27.52 6.15 -7.58
N PRO A 90 28.00 7.41 -7.59
CA PRO A 90 28.21 8.14 -8.83
C PRO A 90 29.05 7.31 -9.81
N ALA A 91 28.70 7.37 -11.09
CA ALA A 91 29.50 6.72 -12.12
C ALA A 91 30.95 7.24 -12.01
N ARG A 92 31.92 6.33 -11.91
CA ARG A 92 33.33 6.70 -11.80
C ARG A 92 33.75 7.32 -13.12
N GLU A 93 34.27 8.54 -13.07
CA GLU A 93 34.92 9.18 -14.22
C GLU A 93 36.14 8.34 -14.63
N VAL A 94 36.09 7.74 -15.82
CA VAL A 94 37.14 6.84 -16.34
C VAL A 94 38.08 7.58 -17.29
N GLU A 95 37.62 8.70 -17.84
CA GLU A 95 38.33 9.50 -18.83
C GLU A 95 38.39 10.96 -18.36
N PHE A 96 39.59 11.52 -18.36
CA PHE A 96 39.85 12.91 -18.04
C PHE A 96 40.50 13.57 -19.26
N SER A 97 39.78 14.48 -19.91
CA SER A 97 40.30 15.31 -21.00
C SER A 97 40.30 16.76 -20.57
N GLY A 98 41.45 17.25 -20.11
CA GLY A 98 41.66 18.65 -19.75
C GLY A 98 42.36 19.42 -20.87
N GLY A 99 41.71 20.45 -21.39
CA GLY A 99 42.28 21.37 -22.38
C GLY A 99 41.52 22.69 -22.37
N GLY A 100 42.12 23.72 -21.79
CA GLY A 100 41.63 25.10 -21.79
C GLY A 100 42.73 26.02 -22.33
N ILE A 101 42.33 27.02 -23.10
CA ILE A 101 43.21 27.88 -23.89
C ILE A 101 44.22 28.59 -22.98
N ALA A 102 45.51 28.47 -23.30
CA ALA A 102 46.54 29.35 -22.77
C ALA A 102 46.75 30.51 -23.75
N LEU A 103 45.82 31.47 -23.82
CA LEU A 103 45.96 32.80 -24.42
C LEU A 103 44.93 33.76 -23.84
#